data_AF-A0A2E9NPC8-F1
#
_entry.id   AF-A0A2E9NPC8-F1
#
_cell.length_a   1.000
_cell.length_b   1.000
_cell.length_c   1.000
_cell.angle_alpha   90.00
_cell.angle_beta   90.00
_cell.angle_gamma   90.00
#
_symmetry.space_group_name_H-M   'P 1'
#
loop_
_entity.id
_entity.type
_entity.pdbx_description
1 polymer ?
#
loop_
_entity_poly.entity_id
_entity_poly.type
_entity_poly.pdbx_seq_one_letter_code
_entity_poly.pdbx_strand_id
1 'polypeptide(L)'
;MAILSQATTGDATAFDQLADAQESSLAALRRVQPPAAAREHHQRSVELLERSTRLLARLEDGLLNGNIAALGELSAQAEQMKSQAEGLDWLAAQIRQRAGSD
;
A
#
# COMPACT_ATOMS: atom_id res chain seq x y z
N MET A 1 9.39 14.09 -2.32
CA MET A 1 9.87 15.25 -1.52
C MET A 1 8.79 16.31 -1.31
N ALA A 2 7.95 16.66 -2.30
CA ALA A 2 6.96 17.74 -2.16
C ALA A 2 5.86 17.50 -1.10
N ILE A 3 5.36 16.27 -0.98
CA ILE A 3 4.27 15.94 -0.04
C ILE A 3 4.76 15.98 1.42
N LEU A 4 5.95 15.47 1.69
CA LEU A 4 6.57 15.51 3.03
C LEU A 4 6.85 16.95 3.48
N SER A 5 7.34 17.81 2.59
CA SER A 5 7.57 19.22 2.93
C SER A 5 6.28 19.99 3.20
N GLN A 6 5.19 19.68 2.49
CA GLN A 6 3.87 20.30 2.71
C GLN A 6 3.27 19.87 4.06
N ALA A 7 3.38 18.58 4.40
CA ALA A 7 2.94 18.06 5.69
C ALA A 7 3.70 18.69 6.87
N THR A 8 5.02 18.92 6.73
CA THR A 8 5.80 19.62 7.77
C THR A 8 5.44 21.10 7.92
N THR A 9 4.79 21.70 6.93
CA THR A 9 4.23 23.07 7.02
C THR A 9 2.80 23.11 7.57
N GLY A 10 2.24 21.95 7.96
CA GLY A 10 0.89 21.82 8.50
C GLY A 10 -0.20 21.60 7.44
N ASP A 11 0.18 21.43 6.17
CA ASP A 11 -0.75 21.11 5.09
C ASP A 11 -0.72 19.61 4.81
N ALA A 12 -1.66 18.88 5.41
CA ALA A 12 -1.83 17.44 5.25
C ALA A 12 -2.73 17.06 4.05
N THR A 13 -3.24 18.03 3.28
CA THR A 13 -4.23 17.79 2.23
C THR A 13 -3.77 16.75 1.20
N ALA A 14 -2.48 16.74 0.86
CA ALA A 14 -1.92 15.77 -0.07
C ALA A 14 -1.81 14.35 0.51
N PHE A 15 -1.66 14.21 1.84
CA PHE A 15 -1.73 12.93 2.55
C PHE A 15 -3.16 12.42 2.59
N ASP A 16 -4.13 13.28 2.93
CA ASP A 16 -5.55 12.95 2.92
C ASP A 16 -5.99 12.43 1.53
N GLN A 17 -5.65 13.14 0.46
CA GLN A 17 -5.98 12.72 -0.90
C GLN A 17 -5.37 11.37 -1.28
N LEU A 18 -4.16 11.08 -0.79
CA LEU A 18 -3.50 9.80 -1.03
C LEU A 18 -4.14 8.68 -0.21
N ALA A 19 -4.53 8.95 1.03
CA ALA A 19 -5.26 8.02 1.88
C ALA A 19 -6.61 7.66 1.26
N ASP A 20 -7.39 8.66 0.83
CA ASP A 20 -8.66 8.49 0.14
C ASP A 20 -8.54 7.66 -1.14
N ALA A 21 -7.51 7.95 -1.96
CA ALA A 21 -7.24 7.19 -3.18
C ALA A 21 -6.90 5.71 -2.87
N GLN A 22 -6.14 5.46 -1.79
CA GLN A 22 -5.83 4.10 -1.35
C GLN A 22 -7.04 3.35 -0.81
N GLU A 23 -7.89 4.01 0.00
CA GLU A 23 -9.12 3.41 0.50
C GLU A 23 -10.10 3.09 -0.63
N SER A 24 -10.26 4.01 -1.58
CA SER A 24 -11.08 3.79 -2.78
C SER A 24 -10.56 2.61 -3.60
N SER A 25 -9.24 2.52 -3.80
CA SER A 25 -8.60 1.41 -4.51
C SER A 25 -8.78 0.08 -3.78
N LEU A 26 -8.65 0.06 -2.45
CA LEU A 26 -8.88 -1.12 -1.62
C LEU A 26 -10.35 -1.57 -1.67
N ALA A 27 -11.29 -0.62 -1.60
CA ALA A 27 -12.71 -0.90 -1.71
C ALA A 27 -13.08 -1.46 -3.09
N ALA A 28 -12.48 -0.92 -4.16
CA ALA A 28 -12.63 -1.46 -5.50
C ALA A 28 -12.05 -2.87 -5.61
N LEU A 29 -10.84 -3.10 -5.07
CA LEU A 29 -10.20 -4.41 -5.09
C LEU A 29 -11.07 -5.46 -4.39
N ARG A 30 -11.54 -5.19 -3.16
CA ARG A 30 -12.37 -6.12 -2.37
C ARG A 30 -13.67 -6.56 -3.06
N ARG A 31 -14.16 -5.78 -4.03
CA ARG A 31 -15.36 -6.13 -4.82
C ARG A 31 -15.06 -7.06 -5.99
N VAL A 32 -13.80 -7.20 -6.38
CA VAL A 32 -13.37 -8.11 -7.45
C VAL A 32 -13.51 -9.55 -6.94
N GLN A 33 -14.20 -10.40 -7.70
CA GLN A 33 -14.14 -11.84 -7.51
C GLN A 33 -13.05 -12.41 -8.41
N PRO A 34 -11.86 -12.77 -7.86
CA PRO A 34 -10.80 -13.31 -8.67
C PRO A 34 -11.13 -14.75 -9.12
N PRO A 35 -10.72 -15.15 -10.33
CA PRO A 35 -10.73 -16.56 -10.72
C PRO A 35 -9.80 -17.37 -9.78
N ALA A 36 -10.04 -18.68 -9.65
CA ALA A 36 -9.36 -19.53 -8.67
C ALA A 36 -7.82 -19.43 -8.74
N ALA A 37 -7.26 -19.35 -9.96
CA ALA A 37 -5.83 -19.22 -10.18
C ALA A 37 -5.22 -17.90 -9.65
N ALA A 38 -6.03 -16.84 -9.52
CA ALA A 38 -5.61 -15.51 -9.05
C ALA A 38 -6.04 -15.20 -7.61
N ARG A 39 -6.71 -16.14 -6.92
CA ARG A 39 -7.26 -15.92 -5.58
C ARG A 39 -6.18 -15.54 -4.56
N GLU A 40 -5.05 -16.24 -4.59
CA GLU A 40 -3.92 -15.97 -3.69
C GLU A 40 -3.29 -14.60 -3.96
N HIS A 41 -3.03 -14.26 -5.22
CA HIS A 41 -2.51 -12.95 -5.61
C HIS A 41 -3.47 -11.83 -5.17
N HIS A 42 -4.77 -12.02 -5.39
CA HIS A 42 -5.79 -11.07 -4.97
C HIS A 42 -5.79 -10.87 -3.45
N GLN A 43 -5.79 -11.95 -2.68
CA GLN A 43 -5.82 -11.90 -1.22
C GLN A 43 -4.58 -11.18 -0.65
N ARG A 44 -3.39 -11.52 -1.16
CA ARG A 44 -2.13 -10.84 -0.79
C ARG A 44 -2.11 -9.37 -1.21
N SER A 45 -2.71 -9.03 -2.35
CA SER A 45 -2.84 -7.63 -2.81
C SER A 45 -3.72 -6.81 -1.87
N VAL A 46 -4.86 -7.36 -1.45
CA VAL A 46 -5.75 -6.72 -0.46
C VAL A 46 -4.99 -6.48 0.85
N GLU A 47 -4.32 -7.49 1.37
CA GLU A 47 -3.55 -7.38 2.62
C GLU A 47 -2.43 -6.34 2.53
N LEU A 48 -1.72 -6.27 1.40
CA LEU A 48 -0.67 -5.29 1.18
C LEU A 48 -1.23 -3.86 1.14
N LEU A 49 -2.33 -3.63 0.41
CA LEU A 49 -3.02 -2.35 0.34
C LEU A 49 -3.50 -1.90 1.73
N GLU A 50 -4.10 -2.79 2.52
CA GLU A 50 -4.51 -2.48 3.90
C GLU A 50 -3.34 -2.09 4.80
N ARG A 51 -2.21 -2.79 4.68
CA ARG A 51 -0.98 -2.43 5.41
C ARG A 51 -0.47 -1.07 4.96
N SER A 52 -0.52 -0.76 3.67
CA SER A 52 -0.11 0.54 3.15
C SER A 52 -0.95 1.69 3.66
N THR A 53 -2.28 1.54 3.70
CA THR A 53 -3.18 2.58 4.22
C THR A 53 -2.87 2.86 5.68
N ARG A 54 -2.66 1.81 6.50
CA ARG A 54 -2.27 1.96 7.90
C ARG A 54 -0.91 2.62 8.08
N LEU A 55 0.06 2.28 7.22
CA LEU A 55 1.39 2.88 7.22
C LEU A 55 1.31 4.38 6.89
N LEU A 56 0.50 4.75 5.89
CA LEU A 56 0.30 6.13 5.48
C LEU A 56 -0.32 6.98 6.59
N ALA A 57 -1.37 6.47 7.25
CA ALA A 57 -2.00 7.16 8.39
C ALA A 57 -1.03 7.35 9.57
N ARG A 58 -0.18 6.36 9.85
CA ARG A 58 0.86 6.48 10.90
C ARG A 58 1.96 7.48 10.53
N LEU A 59 2.30 7.56 9.24
CA LEU A 59 3.28 8.53 8.75
C LEU A 59 2.74 9.95 8.89
N GLU A 60 1.48 10.17 8.51
CA GLU A 60 0.79 11.44 8.70
C GLU A 60 0.74 11.85 10.17
N ASP A 61 0.29 10.96 11.05
CA ASP A 61 0.25 11.18 12.50
C ASP A 61 1.65 11.52 13.06
N GLY A 62 2.68 10.77 12.65
CA GLY A 62 4.06 11.02 13.06
C GLY A 62 4.61 12.37 12.58
N LEU A 63 4.20 12.83 11.39
CA LEU A 63 4.60 14.11 10.83
C LEU A 63 3.88 15.29 11.49
N LEU A 64 2.57 15.17 11.71
CA LEU A 64 1.75 16.23 12.31
C LEU A 64 2.01 16.41 13.81
N ASN A 65 2.23 15.30 14.52
CA ASN A 65 2.45 15.30 15.97
C ASN A 65 3.94 15.30 16.37
N GLY A 66 4.86 15.40 15.39
CA GLY A 66 6.30 15.47 15.64
C GLY A 66 6.89 14.20 16.27
N ASN A 67 6.23 13.06 16.12
CA ASN A 67 6.67 11.79 16.71
C ASN A 67 7.72 11.11 15.81
N ILE A 68 8.95 11.62 15.86
CA ILE A 68 10.08 11.15 15.04
C ILE A 68 10.43 9.67 15.27
N ALA A 69 10.14 9.14 16.47
CA ALA A 69 10.35 7.71 16.76
C ALA A 69 9.45 6.81 15.90
N ALA A 70 8.21 7.24 15.63
CA ALA A 70 7.29 6.52 14.75
C ALA A 70 7.81 6.45 13.31
N LEU A 71 8.55 7.47 12.85
CA LEU A 71 9.15 7.51 11.50
C LEU A 71 10.24 6.45 11.28
N GLY A 72 11.00 6.11 12.33
CA GLY A 72 12.02 5.06 12.27
C GLY A 72 11.43 3.68 12.02
N GLU A 73 10.36 3.32 12.73
CA GLU A 73 9.67 2.04 12.57
C GLU A 73 8.92 1.93 11.22
N LEU A 74 8.48 3.07 10.67
CA LEU A 74 7.81 3.12 9.37
C LEU A 74 8.75 2.76 8.22
N SER A 75 10.04 3.09 8.31
CA SER A 75 11.02 2.77 7.26
C SER A 75 11.24 1.26 7.13
N ALA A 76 11.34 0.55 8.27
CA ALA A 76 11.45 -0.91 8.27
C ALA A 76 10.18 -1.59 7.71
N GLN A 77 9.00 -1.06 8.07
CA GLN A 77 7.72 -1.54 7.54
C GLN A 77 7.58 -1.27 6.03
N ALA A 78 8.06 -0.13 5.54
CA ALA A 78 8.06 0.20 4.12
C ALA A 78 8.96 -0.75 3.31
N GLU A 79 10.16 -1.08 3.81
CA GLU A 79 11.05 -2.02 3.13
C GLU A 79 10.46 -3.44 3.11
N GLN A 80 9.83 -3.87 4.20
CA GLN A 80 9.12 -5.13 4.24
C GLN A 80 7.96 -5.17 3.22
N MET A 81 7.20 -4.09 3.11
CA MET A 81 6.11 -3.99 2.12
C MET A 81 6.62 -3.99 0.69
N LYS A 82 7.77 -3.37 0.41
CA LYS A 82 8.40 -3.42 -0.90
C LYS A 82 8.77 -4.85 -1.30
N SER A 83 9.36 -5.62 -0.38
CA SER A 83 9.64 -7.05 -0.60
C SER A 83 8.35 -7.87 -0.84
N GLN A 84 7.27 -7.54 -0.13
CA GLN A 84 5.96 -8.18 -0.36
C GLN A 84 5.37 -7.83 -1.73
N ALA A 85 5.55 -6.59 -2.21
CA ALA A 85 5.13 -6.15 -3.54
C ALA A 85 5.90 -6.90 -4.65
N GLU A 86 7.21 -7.06 -4.49
CA GLU A 86 8.04 -7.85 -5.43
C GLU A 86 7.57 -9.32 -5.49
N GLY A 87 7.19 -9.90 -4.34
CA GLY A 87 6.60 -11.24 -4.30
C GLY A 87 5.25 -11.36 -5.00
N LEU A 88 4.44 -10.29 -4.97
CA LEU A 88 3.18 -10.20 -5.72
C LEU A 88 3.41 -10.13 -7.23
N ASP A 89 4.39 -9.35 -7.68
CA ASP A 89 4.77 -9.27 -9.10
C ASP A 89 5.20 -10.64 -9.65
N TRP A 90 5.94 -11.41 -8.85
CA TRP A 90 6.30 -12.78 -9.21
C TRP A 90 5.08 -13.71 -9.32
N LEU A 91 4.12 -13.62 -8.40
CA LEU A 91 2.84 -14.34 -8.47
C LEU A 91 2.03 -13.94 -9.71
N ALA A 92 1.97 -12.64 -10.02
CA ALA A 92 1.29 -12.12 -11.20
C ALA A 92 1.94 -12.62 -12.51
N ALA A 93 3.27 -12.73 -12.55
CA ALA A 93 4.00 -13.28 -13.69
C ALA A 93 3.68 -14.77 -13.90
N GLN A 94 3.61 -15.56 -12.83
CA GLN A 94 3.24 -16.98 -12.92
C GLN A 94 1.79 -17.20 -13.38
N ILE A 95 0.85 -16.39 -12.89
CA ILE A 95 -0.54 -16.47 -13.32
C ILE A 95 -0.65 -16.17 -14.81
N ARG A 96 0.05 -15.12 -15.29
CA ARG A 96 0.10 -14.78 -16.73
C ARG A 96 0.72 -15.88 -17.58
N GLN A 97 1.81 -16.49 -17.14
CA GLN A 97 2.43 -17.61 -17.87
C GLN A 97 1.49 -18.81 -17.98
N ARG A 98 0.76 -19.14 -16.91
CA ARG A 98 -0.22 -20.24 -16.92
C ARG A 98 -1.46 -19.91 -17.77
N ALA A 99 -1.92 -18.66 -17.77
CA ALA A 99 -3.08 -18.23 -18.55
C ALA A 99 -2.78 -18.01 -20.05
N GLY A 100 -1.52 -17.80 -20.42
CA GLY A 100 -1.06 -17.69 -21.81
C GLY A 100 -0.51 -18.98 -22.42
N SER A 101 -0.63 -20.12 -21.72
CA SER A 101 -0.23 -21.44 -22.20
C SER A 101 -1.42 -22.32 -22.67
N ASP A 102 -2.62 -21.72 -22.75
CA ASP A 102 -3.80 -22.27 -23.45
C ASP A 102 -4.00 -21.52 -24.78
#